data_AF-B1FBS9-F1
#
_entry.id   AF-B1FBS9-F1
#
_cell.length_a   1.000
_cell.length_b   1.000
_cell.length_c   1.000
_cell.angle_alpha   90.00
_cell.angle_beta   90.00
_cell.angle_gamma   90.00
#
_symmetry.space_group_name_H-M   'P 1'
#
loop_
_entity.id
_entity.type
_entity.pdbx_description
1 polymer ?
#
loop_
_entity_poly.entity_id
_entity_poly.type
_entity_poly.pdbx_seq_one_letter_code
_entity_poly.pdbx_strand_id
1 'polypeptide(L)'
;MSGTLVLVHAMALAASFGLDAVAVPRAPLRRPLRAVLLHVVAVSFVGACVLIATSRPVFSAGVAAALVALLAAISNAKSESLREPFVFTDLSLFSQLFAHPRLYLPFLSGGKVVAIAAGVVLLVAGCLLDHAVAPARVVATAVALACLPIGALLAARLPLTLDAAVDQQRHGFFAVFVAYLLNGLRPATLKTFDAAARASWFSSGSPSRTPDVVVIQSESFFDIRRATSAIAPSLLSAFDQARREAVAHGKLTVPAWGANTMRTEFAVLTGIPAHQLGYARFYPYAFLRKMCPSLAGWFRRGGYRTLAVHPYHADFFGRDRVFPLMHFDAFMDIRSFDGRACVGPYVADAAVADAIIDVLDAPRAQPVFVFAMTMENHGPLHLETVAAGESARYHSLGEDDAWHELTAYLRHLDNANRMIARLLDHLKQSDRETIVCFYGDHVPAMRRVFDKLGVLPDRSDYFVWKNDASANACAQDIRAEELGRILLSAVTHSNEPRACDRNALAKSERA
;
A
#
# COMPACT_ATOMS: atom_id res chain seq x y z
N MET A 1 45.24 -16.08 18.55
CA MET A 1 44.40 -15.54 17.45
C MET A 1 42.89 -15.67 17.66
N SER A 2 42.37 -16.49 18.60
CA SER A 2 40.90 -16.64 18.80
C SER A 2 40.23 -15.47 19.57
N GLY A 3 40.87 -14.93 20.62
CA GLY A 3 40.26 -13.91 21.48
C GLY A 3 39.91 -12.59 20.79
N THR A 4 40.77 -12.10 19.88
CA THR A 4 40.53 -10.86 19.14
C THR A 4 39.31 -10.98 18.21
N LEU A 5 39.12 -12.13 17.57
CA LEU A 5 37.98 -12.38 16.68
C LEU A 5 36.66 -12.43 17.44
N VAL A 6 36.66 -13.09 18.61
CA VAL A 6 35.50 -13.11 19.51
C VAL A 6 35.15 -11.72 20.00
N LEU A 7 36.16 -10.92 20.38
CA LEU A 7 35.96 -9.54 20.83
C LEU A 7 35.36 -8.67 19.72
N VAL A 8 35.90 -8.73 18.49
CA VAL A 8 35.39 -7.97 17.34
C VAL A 8 33.93 -8.33 17.04
N HIS A 9 33.60 -9.63 17.06
CA HIS A 9 32.22 -10.08 16.86
C HIS A 9 31.29 -9.59 17.98
N ALA A 10 31.73 -9.68 19.24
CA ALA A 10 30.97 -9.20 20.39
C ALA A 10 30.74 -7.68 20.33
N MET A 11 31.75 -6.90 19.92
CA MET A 11 31.63 -5.46 19.73
C MET A 11 30.64 -5.12 18.61
N ALA A 12 30.70 -5.82 17.47
CA ALA A 12 29.76 -5.62 16.37
C ALA A 12 28.32 -5.99 16.77
N LEU A 13 28.15 -7.08 17.53
CA LEU A 13 26.85 -7.44 18.10
C LEU A 13 26.31 -6.34 19.03
N ALA A 14 27.13 -5.85 19.97
CA ALA A 14 26.75 -4.77 20.86
C ALA A 14 26.39 -3.49 20.09
N ALA A 15 27.21 -3.11 19.11
CA ALA A 15 26.96 -1.96 18.24
C ALA A 15 25.64 -2.12 17.46
N SER A 16 25.32 -3.32 16.97
CA SER A 16 24.10 -3.57 16.21
C SER A 16 22.82 -3.30 17.01
N PHE A 17 22.81 -3.48 18.33
CA PHE A 17 21.67 -3.10 19.18
C PHE A 17 21.52 -1.58 19.30
N GLY A 18 22.65 -0.86 19.38
CA GLY A 18 22.64 0.61 19.37
C GLY A 18 22.13 1.16 18.03
N LEU A 19 22.58 0.57 16.91
CA LEU A 19 22.15 0.92 15.57
C LEU A 19 20.66 0.60 15.33
N ASP A 20 20.17 -0.52 15.86
CA ASP A 20 18.74 -0.85 15.80
C ASP A 20 17.86 0.07 16.67
N ALA A 21 18.38 0.56 17.80
CA ALA A 21 17.64 1.44 18.71
C ALA A 21 17.29 2.82 18.11
N VAL A 22 17.93 3.20 16.99
CA VAL A 22 17.58 4.43 16.25
C VAL A 22 16.31 4.29 15.42
N ALA A 23 15.82 3.07 15.20
CA ALA A 23 14.63 2.80 14.42
C ALA A 23 13.37 3.41 15.07
N VAL A 24 12.49 3.99 14.26
CA VAL A 24 11.22 4.62 14.65
C VAL A 24 10.06 3.75 14.16
N PRO A 25 9.08 3.43 15.02
CA PRO A 25 9.00 3.79 16.44
C PRO A 25 10.06 3.09 17.30
N ARG A 26 10.55 3.78 18.34
CA ARG A 26 11.64 3.27 19.19
C ARG A 26 11.19 2.10 20.05
N ALA A 27 12.03 1.09 20.13
CA ALA A 27 11.89 -0.02 21.07
C ALA A 27 12.62 0.29 22.40
N PRO A 28 12.18 -0.27 23.53
CA PRO A 28 12.91 -0.19 24.78
C PRO A 28 14.25 -0.92 24.67
N LEU A 29 15.23 -0.50 25.48
CA LEU A 29 16.53 -1.19 25.60
C LEU A 29 16.36 -2.60 26.18
N ARG A 30 15.42 -2.78 27.12
CA ARG A 30 15.04 -4.09 27.65
C ARG A 30 14.00 -4.73 26.75
N ARG A 31 14.40 -5.79 26.04
CA ARG A 31 13.55 -6.53 25.11
C ARG A 31 13.33 -7.95 25.60
N PRO A 32 12.23 -8.62 25.20
CA PRO A 32 12.04 -10.03 25.50
C PRO A 32 13.22 -10.88 25.03
N LEU A 33 13.64 -11.86 25.83
CA LEU A 33 14.83 -12.68 25.57
C LEU A 33 14.82 -13.29 24.15
N ARG A 34 13.66 -13.75 23.67
CA ARG A 34 13.53 -14.32 22.31
C ARG A 34 13.89 -13.32 21.22
N ALA A 35 13.52 -12.05 21.37
CA ALA A 35 13.83 -11.00 20.41
C ALA A 35 15.33 -10.67 20.43
N VAL A 36 15.94 -10.61 21.62
CA VAL A 36 17.40 -10.42 21.78
C VAL A 36 18.17 -11.58 21.13
N LEU A 37 17.76 -12.82 21.40
CA LEU A 37 18.39 -14.00 20.80
C LEU A 37 18.22 -14.02 19.28
N LEU A 38 17.04 -13.67 18.77
CA LEU A 38 16.79 -13.62 17.32
C LEU A 38 17.68 -12.56 16.64
N HIS A 39 17.83 -11.39 17.26
CA HIS A 39 18.75 -10.35 16.80
C HIS A 39 20.19 -10.87 16.73
N VAL A 40 20.69 -11.46 17.83
CA VAL A 40 22.06 -12.00 17.90
C VAL A 40 22.29 -13.08 16.83
N VAL A 41 21.33 -14.00 16.68
CA VAL A 41 21.39 -15.07 15.69
C VAL A 41 21.39 -14.51 14.27
N ALA A 42 20.55 -13.52 13.97
CA ALA A 42 20.48 -12.91 12.65
C ALA A 42 21.76 -12.14 12.28
N VAL A 43 22.29 -11.32 13.18
CA VAL A 43 23.56 -10.61 12.96
C VAL A 43 24.72 -11.59 12.80
N SER A 44 24.74 -12.65 13.62
CA SER A 44 25.78 -13.70 13.52
C SER A 44 25.68 -14.49 12.21
N PHE A 45 24.47 -14.76 11.73
CA PHE A 45 24.25 -15.40 10.43
C PHE A 45 24.79 -14.53 9.27
N VAL A 46 24.44 -13.24 9.25
CA VAL A 46 24.93 -12.31 8.22
C VAL A 46 26.45 -12.21 8.26
N GLY A 47 27.04 -12.00 9.45
CA GLY A 47 28.49 -11.95 9.62
C GLY A 47 29.18 -13.24 9.16
N ALA A 48 28.61 -14.40 9.48
CA ALA A 48 29.13 -15.69 9.02
C ALA A 48 29.08 -15.83 7.49
N CYS A 49 27.99 -15.42 6.83
CA CYS A 49 27.89 -15.45 5.36
C CYS A 49 28.95 -14.55 4.69
N VAL A 50 29.14 -13.32 5.20
CA VAL A 50 30.17 -12.41 4.67
C VAL A 50 31.58 -12.96 4.95
N LEU A 51 31.79 -13.62 6.08
CA LEU A 51 33.06 -14.23 6.44
C LEU A 51 33.38 -15.44 5.57
N ILE A 52 32.38 -16.25 5.21
CA ILE A 52 32.55 -17.34 4.23
C ILE A 52 33.04 -16.76 2.89
N ALA A 53 32.38 -15.70 2.41
CA ALA A 53 32.71 -15.07 1.13
C ALA A 53 34.08 -14.40 1.13
N THR A 54 34.42 -13.65 2.18
CA THR A 54 35.59 -12.75 2.19
C THR A 54 36.80 -13.29 2.96
N SER A 55 36.58 -14.20 3.92
CA SER A 55 37.57 -14.63 4.93
C SER A 55 38.11 -13.51 5.81
N ARG A 56 37.45 -12.34 5.83
CA ARG A 56 37.90 -11.12 6.51
C ARG A 56 36.98 -10.83 7.72
N PRO A 57 37.41 -11.14 8.96
CA PRO A 57 36.53 -11.16 10.13
C PRO A 57 36.08 -9.77 10.62
N VAL A 58 36.96 -8.76 10.62
CA VAL A 58 36.60 -7.39 11.02
C VAL A 58 35.65 -6.80 9.99
N PHE A 59 35.94 -6.99 8.71
CA PHE A 59 35.08 -6.57 7.61
C PHE A 59 33.69 -7.23 7.73
N SER A 60 33.63 -8.53 7.96
CA SER A 60 32.37 -9.27 8.04
C SER A 60 31.51 -8.84 9.23
N ALA A 61 32.12 -8.63 10.40
CA ALA A 61 31.43 -8.10 11.57
C ALA A 61 30.91 -6.67 11.34
N GLY A 62 31.73 -5.83 10.71
CA GLY A 62 31.36 -4.46 10.32
C GLY A 62 30.18 -4.42 9.33
N VAL A 63 30.20 -5.26 8.29
CA VAL A 63 29.10 -5.38 7.32
C VAL A 63 27.80 -5.82 7.99
N ALA A 64 27.87 -6.79 8.91
CA ALA A 64 26.68 -7.24 9.63
C ALA A 64 26.04 -6.14 10.48
N ALA A 65 26.85 -5.34 11.20
CA ALA A 65 26.36 -4.19 11.95
C ALA A 65 25.84 -3.06 11.01
N ALA A 66 26.56 -2.79 9.92
CA ALA A 66 26.18 -1.79 8.93
C ALA A 66 24.84 -2.12 8.24
N LEU A 67 24.56 -3.40 7.99
CA LEU A 67 23.26 -3.82 7.46
C LEU A 67 22.11 -3.48 8.41
N VAL A 68 22.28 -3.66 9.72
CA VAL A 68 21.28 -3.27 10.71
C VAL A 68 21.04 -1.77 10.67
N ALA A 69 22.11 -0.96 10.62
CA ALA A 69 22.00 0.50 10.49
C ALA A 69 21.27 0.91 9.20
N LEU A 70 21.61 0.30 8.08
CA LEU A 70 21.00 0.58 6.78
C LEU A 70 19.49 0.27 6.80
N LEU A 71 19.11 -0.91 7.29
CA LEU A 71 17.69 -1.29 7.37
C LEU A 71 16.93 -0.39 8.34
N ALA A 72 17.53 0.00 9.46
CA ALA A 72 16.92 0.95 10.41
C ALA A 72 16.73 2.34 9.77
N ALA A 73 17.70 2.82 8.99
CA ALA A 73 17.60 4.09 8.26
C ALA A 73 16.49 4.05 7.19
N ILE A 74 16.39 2.95 6.43
CA ILE A 74 15.30 2.72 5.47
C ILE A 74 13.95 2.69 6.19
N SER A 75 13.87 1.99 7.33
CA SER A 75 12.64 1.96 8.15
C SER A 75 12.24 3.32 8.66
N ASN A 76 13.20 4.16 9.07
CA ASN A 76 12.92 5.52 9.50
C ASN A 76 12.37 6.38 8.36
N ALA A 77 13.00 6.31 7.19
CA ALA A 77 12.52 7.01 6.01
C ALA A 77 11.10 6.57 5.61
N LYS A 78 10.83 5.25 5.64
CA LYS A 78 9.49 4.71 5.36
C LYS A 78 8.48 5.14 6.43
N SER A 79 8.84 5.12 7.71
CA SER A 79 7.95 5.51 8.81
C SER A 79 7.63 7.01 8.78
N GLU A 80 8.59 7.85 8.39
CA GLU A 80 8.39 9.28 8.19
C GLU A 80 7.34 9.55 7.09
N SER A 81 7.45 8.86 5.95
CA SER A 81 6.58 9.09 4.80
C SER A 81 5.25 8.32 4.83
N LEU A 82 5.20 7.13 5.42
CA LEU A 82 4.05 6.21 5.33
C LEU A 82 3.50 5.77 6.70
N ARG A 83 4.11 6.21 7.81
CA ARG A 83 3.75 5.81 9.18
C ARG A 83 3.80 4.30 9.45
N GLU A 84 4.50 3.55 8.61
CA GLU A 84 4.69 2.11 8.73
C GLU A 84 6.19 1.78 8.70
N PRO A 85 6.69 0.91 9.59
CA PRO A 85 8.05 0.40 9.51
C PRO A 85 8.36 -0.37 8.22
N PHE A 86 9.64 -0.55 7.96
CA PHE A 86 10.11 -1.42 6.87
C PHE A 86 9.86 -2.89 7.22
N VAL A 87 9.23 -3.62 6.30
CA VAL A 87 8.86 -5.02 6.45
C VAL A 87 9.40 -5.85 5.28
N PHE A 88 9.43 -7.18 5.44
CA PHE A 88 10.08 -8.08 4.50
C PHE A 88 9.54 -8.01 3.06
N THR A 89 8.26 -7.70 2.86
CA THR A 89 7.68 -7.57 1.51
C THR A 89 8.18 -6.33 0.78
N ASP A 90 8.67 -5.31 1.48
CA ASP A 90 9.25 -4.13 0.84
C ASP A 90 10.49 -4.49 0.02
N LEU A 91 11.19 -5.58 0.36
CA LEU A 91 12.29 -6.12 -0.46
C LEU A 91 11.82 -6.51 -1.87
N SER A 92 10.56 -6.91 -2.04
CA SER A 92 10.01 -7.25 -3.36
C SER A 92 9.62 -6.02 -4.18
N LEU A 93 9.48 -4.86 -3.54
CA LEU A 93 9.31 -3.57 -4.23
C LEU A 93 10.67 -2.99 -4.66
N PHE A 94 11.79 -3.55 -4.21
CA PHE A 94 13.12 -3.08 -4.58
C PHE A 94 13.40 -3.22 -6.09
N SER A 95 12.88 -4.22 -6.77
CA SER A 95 12.99 -4.31 -8.23
C SER A 95 12.20 -3.20 -8.94
N GLN A 96 11.09 -2.76 -8.36
CA GLN A 96 10.23 -1.70 -8.90
C GLN A 96 10.94 -0.33 -8.87
N LEU A 97 11.87 -0.12 -7.92
CA LEU A 97 12.76 1.05 -7.90
C LEU A 97 13.55 1.19 -9.20
N PHE A 98 14.00 0.08 -9.78
CA PHE A 98 14.77 0.09 -11.04
C PHE A 98 13.89 0.03 -12.28
N ALA A 99 12.72 -0.63 -12.21
CA ALA A 99 11.77 -0.67 -13.31
C ALA A 99 11.09 0.68 -13.54
N HIS A 100 10.80 1.42 -12.46
CA HIS A 100 10.09 2.71 -12.51
C HIS A 100 10.84 3.79 -11.71
N PRO A 101 12.06 4.16 -12.13
CA PRO A 101 12.93 5.06 -11.37
C PRO A 101 12.29 6.44 -11.14
N ARG A 102 11.47 6.93 -12.09
CA ARG A 102 10.77 8.22 -11.93
C ARG A 102 9.80 8.25 -10.75
N LEU A 103 9.29 7.10 -10.32
CA LEU A 103 8.36 7.00 -9.19
C LEU A 103 9.09 7.11 -7.83
N TYR A 104 10.37 6.75 -7.76
CA TYR A 104 11.08 6.58 -6.49
C TYR A 104 12.32 7.49 -6.34
N LEU A 105 13.04 7.78 -7.43
CA LEU A 105 14.23 8.63 -7.42
C LEU A 105 13.98 10.07 -6.94
N PRO A 106 12.83 10.71 -7.21
CA PRO A 106 12.59 12.06 -6.69
C PRO A 106 12.61 12.16 -5.15
N PHE A 107 12.48 11.03 -4.44
CA PHE A 107 12.59 10.97 -2.98
C PHE A 107 14.03 10.80 -2.45
N LEU A 108 15.03 10.67 -3.34
CA LEU A 108 16.46 10.61 -3.02
C LEU A 108 17.09 12.01 -3.08
N SER A 109 17.41 12.59 -1.92
CA SER A 109 18.13 13.86 -1.85
C SER A 109 19.62 13.69 -2.21
N GLY A 110 20.27 14.75 -2.68
CA GLY A 110 21.72 14.72 -2.98
C GLY A 110 22.58 14.28 -1.79
N GLY A 111 22.18 14.64 -0.56
CA GLY A 111 22.82 14.14 0.66
C GLY A 111 22.76 12.62 0.81
N LYS A 112 21.64 11.98 0.44
CA LYS A 112 21.52 10.50 0.44
C LYS A 112 22.46 9.88 -0.59
N VAL A 113 22.62 10.48 -1.77
CA VAL A 113 23.55 10.00 -2.81
C VAL A 113 25.00 10.04 -2.31
N VAL A 114 25.42 11.17 -1.71
CA VAL A 114 26.76 11.30 -1.10
C VAL A 114 26.96 10.26 0.00
N ALA A 115 25.96 10.04 0.86
CA ALA A 115 26.03 9.03 1.90
C ALA A 115 26.19 7.61 1.34
N ILE A 116 25.50 7.26 0.25
CA ILE A 116 25.66 5.97 -0.44
C ILE A 116 27.10 5.83 -0.98
N ALA A 117 27.61 6.85 -1.66
CA ALA A 117 28.97 6.84 -2.21
C ALA A 117 30.03 6.68 -1.10
N ALA A 118 29.90 7.44 0.01
CA ALA A 118 30.76 7.31 1.17
C ALA A 118 30.69 5.91 1.79
N GLY A 119 29.49 5.33 1.90
CA GLY A 119 29.28 3.97 2.37
C GLY A 119 30.00 2.92 1.50
N VAL A 120 29.94 3.07 0.17
CA VAL A 120 30.67 2.20 -0.76
C VAL A 120 32.19 2.33 -0.57
N VAL A 121 32.72 3.55 -0.45
CA VAL A 121 34.15 3.77 -0.20
C VAL A 121 34.59 3.12 1.12
N LEU A 122 33.81 3.28 2.19
CA LEU A 122 34.08 2.65 3.49
C LEU A 122 34.06 1.13 3.43
N LEU A 123 33.12 0.54 2.67
CA LEU A 123 33.07 -0.92 2.44
C LEU A 123 34.31 -1.40 1.69
N VAL A 124 34.71 -0.71 0.61
CA VAL A 124 35.91 -1.07 -0.16
C VAL A 124 37.17 -0.94 0.71
N ALA A 125 37.34 0.19 1.41
CA ALA A 125 38.49 0.41 2.29
C ALA A 125 38.54 -0.62 3.42
N GLY A 126 37.42 -0.89 4.10
CA GLY A 126 37.33 -1.90 5.15
C GLY A 126 37.67 -3.30 4.65
N CYS A 127 37.24 -3.65 3.43
CA CYS A 127 37.60 -4.92 2.81
C CYS A 127 39.11 -4.97 2.52
N LEU A 128 39.71 -3.92 1.97
CA LEU A 128 41.14 -3.89 1.64
C LEU A 128 42.05 -3.93 2.88
N LEU A 129 41.65 -3.26 3.97
CA LEU A 129 42.44 -3.12 5.20
C LEU A 129 42.38 -4.37 6.11
N ASP A 130 41.32 -5.17 6.06
CA ASP A 130 41.19 -6.34 6.94
C ASP A 130 41.94 -7.56 6.39
N HIS A 131 42.64 -8.33 7.21
CA HIS A 131 43.43 -9.48 6.73
C HIS A 131 42.60 -10.77 6.65
N ALA A 132 42.81 -11.55 5.59
CA ALA A 132 42.12 -12.82 5.38
C ALA A 132 42.65 -13.92 6.33
N VAL A 133 41.75 -14.70 6.92
CA VAL A 133 42.07 -15.77 7.89
C VAL A 133 41.46 -17.11 7.43
N ALA A 134 42.31 -18.09 7.11
CA ALA A 134 41.90 -19.38 6.53
C ALA A 134 40.99 -20.27 7.41
N PRO A 135 41.25 -20.50 8.72
CA PRO A 135 40.37 -21.32 9.57
C PRO A 135 38.98 -20.70 9.83
N ALA A 136 38.77 -19.43 9.44
CA ALA A 136 37.53 -18.72 9.70
C ALA A 136 36.33 -19.27 8.91
N ARG A 137 36.55 -19.86 7.73
CA ARG A 137 35.45 -20.35 6.87
C ARG A 137 34.72 -21.56 7.43
N VAL A 138 35.42 -22.55 7.99
CA VAL A 138 34.79 -23.78 8.51
C VAL A 138 33.91 -23.45 9.72
N VAL A 139 34.44 -22.65 10.65
CA VAL A 139 33.68 -22.17 11.81
C VAL A 139 32.50 -21.32 11.37
N ALA A 140 32.69 -20.39 10.42
CA ALA A 140 31.60 -19.56 9.90
C ALA A 140 30.49 -20.39 9.24
N THR A 141 30.83 -21.42 8.47
CA THR A 141 29.84 -22.34 7.90
C THR A 141 29.04 -23.06 8.99
N ALA A 142 29.71 -23.59 10.03
CA ALA A 142 29.03 -24.22 11.15
C ALA A 142 28.09 -23.25 11.89
N VAL A 143 28.53 -22.01 12.12
CA VAL A 143 27.72 -20.95 12.72
C VAL A 143 26.50 -20.61 11.84
N ALA A 144 26.70 -20.42 10.53
CA ALA A 144 25.61 -20.11 9.60
C ALA A 144 24.56 -21.23 9.57
N LEU A 145 25.00 -22.49 9.51
CA LEU A 145 24.11 -23.66 9.52
C LEU A 145 23.35 -23.79 10.84
N ALA A 146 23.97 -23.47 11.99
CA ALA A 146 23.30 -23.49 13.29
C ALA A 146 22.30 -22.34 13.44
N CYS A 147 22.61 -21.14 12.91
CA CYS A 147 21.75 -19.97 13.00
C CYS A 147 20.41 -20.14 12.27
N LEU A 148 20.38 -20.89 11.16
CA LEU A 148 19.15 -21.10 10.37
C LEU A 148 17.99 -21.74 11.17
N PRO A 149 18.13 -22.96 11.74
CA PRO A 149 17.04 -23.59 12.50
C PRO A 149 16.77 -22.86 13.81
N ILE A 150 17.79 -22.30 14.47
CA ILE A 150 17.62 -21.51 15.70
C ILE A 150 16.80 -20.25 15.41
N GLY A 151 17.18 -19.50 14.37
CA GLY A 151 16.49 -18.29 13.93
C GLY A 151 15.04 -18.59 13.54
N ALA A 152 14.81 -19.66 12.78
CA ALA A 152 13.46 -20.10 12.42
C ALA A 152 12.61 -20.44 13.65
N LEU A 153 13.18 -21.15 14.64
CA LEU A 153 12.48 -21.50 15.88
C LEU A 153 12.16 -20.26 16.73
N LEU A 154 13.11 -19.35 16.87
CA LEU A 154 12.94 -18.10 17.62
C LEU A 154 11.89 -17.21 16.95
N ALA A 155 11.96 -17.03 15.63
CA ALA A 155 10.97 -16.29 14.85
C ALA A 155 9.57 -16.91 14.93
N ALA A 156 9.46 -18.24 14.91
CA ALA A 156 8.18 -18.94 15.03
C ALA A 156 7.49 -18.70 16.38
N ARG A 157 8.29 -18.51 17.43
CA ARG A 157 7.84 -18.40 18.83
C ARG A 157 7.86 -16.96 19.34
N LEU A 158 8.20 -16.00 18.50
CA LEU A 158 8.11 -14.58 18.85
C LEU A 158 6.63 -14.18 18.74
N PRO A 159 6.01 -13.66 19.82
CA PRO A 159 4.62 -13.25 19.76
C PRO A 159 4.49 -11.97 18.92
N LEU A 160 3.82 -12.06 17.78
CA LEU A 160 3.68 -10.96 16.83
C LEU A 160 2.20 -10.67 16.57
N THR A 161 1.83 -9.39 16.60
CA THR A 161 0.46 -8.94 16.33
C THR A 161 0.21 -8.75 14.83
N LEU A 162 1.27 -8.72 14.00
CA LEU A 162 1.22 -8.33 12.59
C LEU A 162 0.81 -6.87 12.38
N ASP A 163 1.01 -6.05 13.40
CA ASP A 163 1.13 -4.60 13.30
C ASP A 163 2.62 -4.27 13.47
N ALA A 164 3.27 -3.87 12.37
CA ALA A 164 4.71 -3.69 12.33
C ALA A 164 5.21 -2.63 13.33
N ALA A 165 4.43 -1.58 13.57
CA ALA A 165 4.79 -0.53 14.51
C ALA A 165 4.72 -1.02 15.96
N VAL A 166 3.64 -1.73 16.32
CA VAL A 166 3.46 -2.31 17.65
C VAL A 166 4.50 -3.41 17.92
N ASP A 167 4.73 -4.29 16.96
CA ASP A 167 5.71 -5.36 17.10
C ASP A 167 7.13 -4.80 17.24
N GLN A 168 7.50 -3.80 16.44
CA GLN A 168 8.79 -3.12 16.54
C GLN A 168 8.98 -2.47 17.92
N GLN A 169 7.99 -1.73 18.42
CA GLN A 169 8.05 -1.12 19.75
C GLN A 169 8.26 -2.15 20.86
N ARG A 170 7.78 -3.39 20.69
CA ARG A 170 7.91 -4.45 21.70
C ARG A 170 9.21 -5.23 21.60
N HIS A 171 9.69 -5.48 20.39
CA HIS A 171 10.73 -6.48 20.12
C HIS A 171 12.01 -5.92 19.50
N GLY A 172 12.02 -4.66 19.06
CA GLY A 172 13.12 -4.09 18.28
C GLY A 172 12.93 -4.33 16.78
N PHE A 173 13.42 -3.40 15.97
CA PHE A 173 13.15 -3.38 14.53
C PHE A 173 13.73 -4.60 13.82
N PHE A 174 15.03 -4.85 13.97
CA PHE A 174 15.73 -5.88 13.23
C PHE A 174 15.24 -7.28 13.57
N ALA A 175 14.95 -7.55 14.85
CA ALA A 175 14.34 -8.82 15.27
C ALA A 175 12.96 -9.03 14.63
N VAL A 176 12.12 -8.00 14.57
CA VAL A 176 10.79 -8.07 13.94
C VAL A 176 10.90 -8.25 12.43
N PHE A 177 11.79 -7.49 11.78
CA PHE A 177 12.05 -7.62 10.34
C PHE A 177 12.46 -9.06 9.99
N VAL A 178 13.40 -9.63 10.74
CA VAL A 178 13.86 -11.02 10.55
C VAL A 178 12.73 -12.01 10.85
N ALA A 179 11.96 -11.80 11.92
CA ALA A 179 10.85 -12.69 12.25
C ALA A 179 9.77 -12.68 11.15
N TYR A 180 9.41 -11.51 10.64
CA TYR A 180 8.47 -11.33 9.54
C TYR A 180 8.99 -11.98 8.26
N LEU A 181 10.27 -11.82 7.93
CA LEU A 181 10.91 -12.48 6.79
C LEU A 181 10.84 -14.01 6.91
N LEU A 182 11.31 -14.56 8.04
CA LEU A 182 11.39 -16.01 8.25
C LEU A 182 10.01 -16.67 8.39
N ASN A 183 9.00 -15.96 8.90
CA ASN A 183 7.64 -16.47 8.98
C ASN A 183 6.89 -16.26 7.65
N GLY A 184 7.04 -15.10 7.01
CA GLY A 184 6.42 -14.75 5.73
C GLY A 184 6.84 -15.66 4.58
N LEU A 185 8.11 -16.11 4.56
CA LEU A 185 8.61 -17.03 3.54
C LEU A 185 8.20 -18.50 3.76
N ARG A 186 7.51 -18.83 4.85
CA ARG A 186 7.07 -20.21 5.11
C ARG A 186 5.99 -20.65 4.13
N PRO A 187 5.97 -21.93 3.75
CA PRO A 187 4.83 -22.52 3.03
C PRO A 187 3.50 -22.33 3.76
N ALA A 188 3.52 -22.27 5.10
CA ALA A 188 2.34 -21.99 5.91
C ALA A 188 1.68 -20.65 5.56
N THR A 189 2.45 -19.61 5.28
CA THR A 189 1.92 -18.29 4.89
C THR A 189 1.15 -18.36 3.58
N LEU A 190 1.68 -19.07 2.59
CA LEU A 190 0.97 -19.30 1.32
C LEU A 190 -0.31 -20.13 1.54
N LYS A 191 -0.28 -21.15 2.42
CA LYS A 191 -1.47 -21.93 2.76
C LYS A 191 -2.55 -21.09 3.46
N THR A 192 -2.16 -20.19 4.37
CA THR A 192 -3.07 -19.22 5.02
C THR A 192 -3.69 -18.29 3.99
N PHE A 193 -2.88 -17.71 3.11
CA PHE A 193 -3.36 -16.87 2.01
C PHE A 193 -4.38 -17.62 1.13
N ASP A 194 -4.03 -18.83 0.70
CA ASP A 194 -4.90 -19.66 -0.13
C ASP A 194 -6.23 -20.04 0.55
N ALA A 195 -6.20 -20.25 1.87
CA ALA A 195 -7.40 -20.55 2.64
C ALA A 195 -8.32 -19.32 2.74
N ALA A 196 -7.75 -18.14 3.02
CA ALA A 196 -8.49 -16.88 3.03
C ALA A 196 -9.08 -16.57 1.65
N ALA A 197 -8.31 -16.77 0.58
CA ALA A 197 -8.77 -16.59 -0.81
C ALA A 197 -9.99 -17.45 -1.15
N ARG A 198 -10.00 -18.74 -0.74
CA ARG A 198 -11.15 -19.63 -0.95
C ARG A 198 -12.38 -19.24 -0.13
N ALA A 199 -12.18 -18.62 1.03
CA ALA A 199 -13.26 -18.17 1.92
C ALA A 199 -13.88 -16.82 1.51
N SER A 200 -13.37 -16.18 0.44
CA SER A 200 -13.93 -14.95 -0.10
C SER A 200 -15.43 -15.08 -0.39
N TRP A 201 -16.17 -14.01 -0.10
CA TRP A 201 -17.62 -13.93 -0.36
C TRP A 201 -17.96 -13.98 -1.85
N PHE A 202 -16.99 -13.71 -2.73
CA PHE A 202 -17.17 -13.79 -4.18
C PHE A 202 -16.95 -15.20 -4.74
N SER A 203 -16.77 -16.21 -3.88
CA SER A 203 -16.60 -17.62 -4.26
C SER A 203 -17.85 -18.25 -4.87
N SER A 204 -19.03 -17.71 -4.61
CA SER A 204 -20.31 -18.23 -5.10
C SER A 204 -21.25 -17.12 -5.57
N GLY A 205 -22.39 -17.50 -6.16
CA GLY A 205 -23.40 -16.59 -6.68
C GLY A 205 -23.00 -15.86 -7.97
N SER A 206 -23.95 -15.11 -8.51
CA SER A 206 -23.85 -14.28 -9.70
C SER A 206 -24.87 -13.14 -9.65
N PRO A 207 -24.70 -12.06 -10.44
CA PRO A 207 -25.70 -11.02 -10.60
C PRO A 207 -27.07 -11.59 -11.03
N SER A 208 -28.15 -11.08 -10.44
CA SER A 208 -29.54 -11.36 -10.85
C SER A 208 -30.08 -10.33 -11.85
N ARG A 209 -29.54 -9.11 -11.82
CA ARG A 209 -29.73 -8.03 -12.80
C ARG A 209 -28.40 -7.78 -13.51
N THR A 210 -28.47 -7.13 -14.67
CA THR A 210 -27.30 -6.90 -15.53
C THR A 210 -27.02 -5.40 -15.80
N PRO A 211 -27.01 -4.51 -14.78
CA PRO A 211 -26.55 -3.14 -14.99
C PRO A 211 -25.07 -3.12 -15.36
N ASP A 212 -24.61 -2.08 -16.03
CA ASP A 212 -23.17 -1.84 -16.10
C ASP A 212 -22.65 -1.42 -14.74
N VAL A 213 -21.42 -1.79 -14.43
CA VAL A 213 -20.82 -1.54 -13.13
C VAL A 213 -19.44 -0.93 -13.32
N VAL A 214 -19.25 0.26 -12.76
CA VAL A 214 -17.99 0.98 -12.76
C VAL A 214 -17.54 1.13 -11.32
N VAL A 215 -16.35 0.64 -11.02
CA VAL A 215 -15.70 0.77 -9.71
C VAL A 215 -14.43 1.58 -9.92
N ILE A 216 -14.34 2.76 -9.30
CA ILE A 216 -13.23 3.69 -9.41
C ILE A 216 -12.51 3.74 -8.06
N GLN A 217 -11.28 3.26 -8.06
CA GLN A 217 -10.29 3.52 -7.04
C GLN A 217 -9.58 4.82 -7.39
N SER A 218 -9.94 5.90 -6.71
CA SER A 218 -9.35 7.22 -6.90
C SER A 218 -8.13 7.37 -6.00
N GLU A 219 -6.97 7.51 -6.64
CA GLU A 219 -5.67 7.61 -5.99
C GLU A 219 -5.66 8.71 -4.93
N SER A 220 -5.30 8.35 -3.69
CA SER A 220 -5.14 9.25 -2.56
C SER A 220 -6.38 10.13 -2.27
N PHE A 221 -7.58 9.76 -2.72
CA PHE A 221 -8.78 10.58 -2.53
C PHE A 221 -9.24 10.56 -1.07
N PHE A 222 -9.31 11.73 -0.47
CA PHE A 222 -9.77 11.92 0.90
C PHE A 222 -10.42 13.30 1.06
N ASP A 223 -11.62 13.35 1.69
CA ASP A 223 -12.27 14.63 2.01
C ASP A 223 -11.53 15.34 3.16
N ILE A 224 -10.59 16.20 2.77
CA ILE A 224 -9.72 16.98 3.64
C ILE A 224 -10.42 18.18 4.30
N ARG A 225 -11.62 18.56 3.87
CA ARG A 225 -12.39 19.65 4.50
C ARG A 225 -12.69 19.37 5.98
N ARG A 226 -12.66 18.10 6.39
CA ARG A 226 -12.80 17.66 7.79
C ARG A 226 -11.57 17.95 8.66
N ALA A 227 -10.40 18.15 8.04
CA ALA A 227 -9.17 18.49 8.75
C ALA A 227 -9.10 19.97 9.12
N THR A 228 -9.70 20.85 8.31
CA THR A 228 -9.70 22.30 8.56
C THR A 228 -10.83 22.99 7.79
N SER A 229 -11.45 23.99 8.41
CA SER A 229 -12.48 24.84 7.79
C SER A 229 -11.90 25.83 6.78
N ALA A 230 -10.57 25.91 6.65
CA ALA A 230 -9.90 26.80 5.71
C ALA A 230 -10.02 26.34 4.25
N ILE A 231 -10.40 25.08 3.99
CA ILE A 231 -10.60 24.56 2.64
C ILE A 231 -11.93 25.08 2.07
N ALA A 232 -11.92 25.47 0.80
CA ALA A 232 -13.12 25.93 0.09
C ALA A 232 -14.25 24.88 0.18
N PRO A 233 -15.44 25.23 0.72
CA PRO A 233 -16.53 24.27 0.89
C PRO A 233 -17.02 23.64 -0.42
N SER A 234 -16.95 24.39 -1.53
CA SER A 234 -17.41 23.99 -2.86
C SER A 234 -16.47 23.04 -3.61
N LEU A 235 -15.26 22.78 -3.07
CA LEU A 235 -14.21 21.98 -3.73
C LEU A 235 -14.70 20.60 -4.18
N LEU A 236 -15.51 19.95 -3.34
CA LEU A 236 -16.02 18.58 -3.56
C LEU A 236 -17.53 18.59 -3.83
N SER A 237 -18.03 19.62 -4.51
CA SER A 237 -19.47 19.80 -4.76
C SER A 237 -20.14 18.65 -5.53
N ALA A 238 -19.46 18.08 -6.53
CA ALA A 238 -19.97 16.95 -7.30
C ALA A 238 -19.95 15.66 -6.49
N PHE A 239 -18.89 15.45 -5.70
CA PHE A 239 -18.83 14.36 -4.71
C PHE A 239 -19.95 14.47 -3.66
N ASP A 240 -20.22 15.67 -3.14
CA ASP A 240 -21.31 15.89 -2.19
C ASP A 240 -22.68 15.63 -2.82
N GLN A 241 -22.87 16.01 -4.08
CA GLN A 241 -24.08 15.69 -4.84
C GLN A 241 -24.22 14.19 -5.05
N ALA A 242 -23.16 13.52 -5.51
CA ALA A 242 -23.13 12.06 -5.69
C ALA A 242 -23.51 11.34 -4.40
N ARG A 243 -23.02 11.79 -3.24
CA ARG A 243 -23.38 11.23 -1.93
C ARG A 243 -24.86 11.41 -1.58
N ARG A 244 -25.47 12.55 -1.89
CA ARG A 244 -26.90 12.78 -1.64
C ARG A 244 -27.79 11.89 -2.50
N GLU A 245 -27.33 11.58 -3.72
CA GLU A 245 -28.02 10.73 -4.69
C GLU A 245 -27.66 9.24 -4.55
N ALA A 246 -26.61 8.90 -3.80
CA ALA A 246 -26.08 7.55 -3.65
C ALA A 246 -27.05 6.62 -2.91
N VAL A 247 -26.95 5.31 -3.18
CA VAL A 247 -27.62 4.28 -2.38
C VAL A 247 -26.87 3.99 -1.08
N ALA A 248 -25.55 4.20 -1.07
CA ALA A 248 -24.71 4.09 0.12
C ALA A 248 -23.50 5.04 0.01
N HIS A 249 -23.10 5.63 1.13
CA HIS A 249 -21.88 6.43 1.21
C HIS A 249 -21.34 6.50 2.63
N GLY A 250 -20.09 6.91 2.80
CA GLY A 250 -19.53 7.15 4.13
C GLY A 250 -18.01 7.18 4.12
N LYS A 251 -17.43 7.03 5.30
CA LYS A 251 -15.97 6.88 5.43
C LYS A 251 -15.58 5.43 5.15
N LEU A 252 -14.41 5.28 4.54
CA LEU A 252 -13.83 3.97 4.26
C LEU A 252 -12.57 3.77 5.10
N THR A 253 -12.59 2.76 5.97
CA THR A 253 -11.39 2.30 6.67
C THR A 253 -10.56 1.45 5.71
N VAL A 254 -9.33 1.89 5.43
CA VAL A 254 -8.43 1.25 4.46
C VAL A 254 -7.20 0.63 5.14
N PRO A 255 -6.61 -0.45 4.60
CA PRO A 255 -5.42 -1.11 5.16
C PRO A 255 -4.09 -0.42 4.76
N ALA A 256 -4.13 0.86 4.44
CA ALA A 256 -3.02 1.61 3.85
C ALA A 256 -3.04 3.09 4.28
N TRP A 257 -1.87 3.72 4.36
CA TRP A 257 -1.71 5.14 4.62
C TRP A 257 -0.57 5.68 3.76
N GLY A 258 -0.81 6.74 3.00
CA GLY A 258 0.16 7.42 2.16
C GLY A 258 0.58 6.68 0.88
N ALA A 259 0.58 5.33 0.88
CA ALA A 259 0.90 4.48 -0.25
C ALA A 259 0.37 3.05 -0.01
N ASN A 260 0.73 2.12 -0.92
CA ASN A 260 0.32 0.71 -0.92
C ASN A 260 -1.12 0.47 -1.38
N THR A 261 -1.57 1.23 -2.39
CA THR A 261 -2.83 1.10 -3.14
C THR A 261 -3.30 -0.35 -3.31
N MET A 262 -2.39 -1.27 -3.67
CA MET A 262 -2.71 -2.69 -3.89
C MET A 262 -3.32 -3.40 -2.66
N ARG A 263 -3.14 -2.89 -1.42
CA ARG A 263 -3.75 -3.46 -0.21
C ARG A 263 -5.24 -3.19 -0.17
N THR A 264 -5.65 -1.95 -0.46
CA THR A 264 -7.05 -1.56 -0.53
C THR A 264 -7.71 -2.20 -1.75
N GLU A 265 -7.02 -2.17 -2.89
CA GLU A 265 -7.43 -2.84 -4.13
C GLU A 265 -7.74 -4.33 -3.91
N PHE A 266 -6.82 -5.07 -3.28
CA PHE A 266 -7.02 -6.47 -2.96
C PHE A 266 -8.22 -6.65 -2.02
N ALA A 267 -8.33 -5.85 -0.95
CA ALA A 267 -9.44 -5.94 -0.01
C ALA A 267 -10.80 -5.75 -0.70
N VAL A 268 -10.94 -4.75 -1.57
CA VAL A 268 -12.17 -4.48 -2.33
C VAL A 268 -12.47 -5.60 -3.32
N LEU A 269 -11.46 -6.04 -4.08
CA LEU A 269 -11.63 -7.05 -5.13
C LEU A 269 -11.88 -8.45 -4.58
N THR A 270 -11.41 -8.79 -3.38
CA THR A 270 -11.56 -10.15 -2.82
C THR A 270 -12.52 -10.21 -1.64
N GLY A 271 -12.83 -9.09 -1.00
CA GLY A 271 -13.63 -9.05 0.23
C GLY A 271 -12.95 -9.72 1.42
N ILE A 272 -11.61 -9.82 1.40
CA ILE A 272 -10.84 -10.52 2.45
C ILE A 272 -10.27 -9.49 3.42
N PRO A 273 -10.60 -9.55 4.72
CA PRO A 273 -10.00 -8.70 5.73
C PRO A 273 -8.49 -8.91 5.83
N ALA A 274 -7.72 -7.83 6.02
CA ALA A 274 -6.27 -7.89 6.08
C ALA A 274 -5.72 -8.84 7.17
N HIS A 275 -6.42 -9.02 8.29
CA HIS A 275 -5.99 -9.92 9.37
C HIS A 275 -6.04 -11.41 8.96
N GLN A 276 -6.89 -11.79 8.01
CA GLN A 276 -6.98 -13.18 7.52
C GLN A 276 -5.83 -13.56 6.60
N LEU A 277 -5.12 -12.58 6.03
CA LEU A 277 -3.99 -12.80 5.12
C LEU A 277 -2.69 -13.16 5.86
N GLY A 278 -2.65 -13.03 7.20
CA GLY A 278 -1.42 -13.23 7.97
C GLY A 278 -0.29 -12.33 7.45
N TYR A 279 0.90 -12.89 7.24
CA TYR A 279 2.05 -12.15 6.71
C TYR A 279 1.86 -11.66 5.27
N ALA A 280 0.96 -12.26 4.49
CA ALA A 280 0.69 -11.80 3.12
C ALA A 280 -0.01 -10.44 3.07
N ARG A 281 -0.55 -9.95 4.19
CA ARG A 281 -1.27 -8.66 4.29
C ARG A 281 -0.46 -7.45 3.82
N PHE A 282 0.88 -7.53 3.94
CA PHE A 282 1.76 -6.41 3.59
C PHE A 282 1.96 -6.26 2.09
N TYR A 283 1.80 -7.35 1.31
CA TYR A 283 1.80 -7.35 -0.15
C TYR A 283 1.05 -8.57 -0.73
N PRO A 284 -0.30 -8.56 -0.74
CA PRO A 284 -1.11 -9.72 -1.11
C PRO A 284 -0.83 -10.28 -2.51
N TYR A 285 -0.55 -9.40 -3.49
CA TYR A 285 -0.26 -9.82 -4.87
C TYR A 285 0.99 -10.69 -5.00
N ALA A 286 2.00 -10.54 -4.13
CA ALA A 286 3.16 -11.42 -4.12
C ALA A 286 2.82 -12.89 -3.75
N PHE A 287 1.68 -13.12 -3.10
CA PHE A 287 1.22 -14.44 -2.66
C PHE A 287 0.12 -15.03 -3.55
N LEU A 288 -0.53 -14.21 -4.39
CA LEU A 288 -1.53 -14.69 -5.33
C LEU A 288 -0.87 -15.46 -6.49
N ARG A 289 -0.89 -16.80 -6.46
CA ARG A 289 -0.20 -17.66 -7.45
C ARG A 289 -1.12 -18.48 -8.34
N LYS A 290 -2.43 -18.42 -8.08
CA LYS A 290 -3.47 -19.21 -8.76
C LYS A 290 -4.75 -18.43 -8.77
N MET A 291 -5.67 -18.85 -9.63
CA MET A 291 -6.99 -18.24 -9.76
C MET A 291 -7.67 -18.13 -8.39
N CYS A 292 -8.20 -16.97 -8.05
CA CYS A 292 -8.92 -16.74 -6.80
C CYS A 292 -10.29 -16.12 -7.05
N PRO A 293 -11.29 -16.42 -6.18
CA PRO A 293 -12.52 -15.66 -6.16
C PRO A 293 -12.26 -14.16 -6.05
N SER A 294 -12.98 -13.39 -6.85
CA SER A 294 -12.88 -11.94 -6.91
C SER A 294 -14.22 -11.34 -7.33
N LEU A 295 -14.38 -10.05 -7.10
CA LEU A 295 -15.52 -9.25 -7.54
C LEU A 295 -15.69 -9.34 -9.06
N ALA A 296 -14.60 -9.20 -9.83
CA ALA A 296 -14.61 -9.41 -11.27
C ALA A 296 -15.08 -10.84 -11.64
N GLY A 297 -14.61 -11.87 -10.92
CA GLY A 297 -15.05 -13.24 -11.12
C GLY A 297 -16.54 -13.46 -10.85
N TRP A 298 -17.10 -12.74 -9.86
CA TRP A 298 -18.53 -12.75 -9.57
C TRP A 298 -19.35 -12.16 -10.73
N PHE A 299 -18.93 -11.02 -11.27
CA PHE A 299 -19.55 -10.42 -12.45
C PHE A 299 -19.39 -11.27 -13.71
N ARG A 300 -18.20 -11.84 -13.93
CA ARG A 300 -17.91 -12.72 -15.07
C ARG A 300 -18.83 -13.94 -15.10
N ARG A 301 -19.15 -14.53 -13.95
CA ARG A 301 -20.16 -15.62 -13.85
C ARG A 301 -21.56 -15.18 -14.26
N GLY A 302 -21.89 -13.88 -14.12
CA GLY A 302 -23.13 -13.28 -14.62
C GLY A 302 -23.10 -12.87 -16.09
N GLY A 303 -22.07 -13.26 -16.86
CA GLY A 303 -21.96 -12.94 -18.30
C GLY A 303 -21.41 -11.54 -18.59
N TYR A 304 -20.78 -10.89 -17.62
CA TYR A 304 -20.14 -9.59 -17.82
C TYR A 304 -18.80 -9.74 -18.54
N ARG A 305 -18.46 -8.77 -19.38
CA ARG A 305 -17.06 -8.49 -19.73
C ARG A 305 -16.41 -7.72 -18.60
N THR A 306 -15.29 -8.21 -18.12
CA THR A 306 -14.54 -7.61 -17.01
C THR A 306 -13.29 -6.90 -17.53
N LEU A 307 -13.13 -5.62 -17.17
CA LEU A 307 -12.06 -4.77 -17.65
C LEU A 307 -11.40 -4.06 -16.47
N ALA A 308 -10.07 -4.16 -16.38
CA ALA A 308 -9.27 -3.27 -15.55
C ALA A 308 -8.77 -2.08 -16.37
N VAL A 309 -8.72 -0.89 -15.77
CA VAL A 309 -8.22 0.35 -16.40
C VAL A 309 -7.28 1.07 -15.45
N HIS A 310 -6.00 1.19 -15.80
CA HIS A 310 -5.02 1.91 -14.99
C HIS A 310 -4.06 2.65 -15.92
N PRO A 311 -3.96 3.98 -15.87
CA PRO A 311 -3.06 4.72 -16.74
C PRO A 311 -1.62 4.70 -16.20
N TYR A 312 -1.10 3.49 -15.96
CA TYR A 312 0.28 3.24 -15.56
C TYR A 312 0.76 1.89 -16.12
N HIS A 313 2.04 1.59 -15.96
CA HIS A 313 2.64 0.35 -16.47
C HIS A 313 1.95 -0.90 -15.88
N ALA A 314 1.64 -1.88 -16.73
CA ALA A 314 0.86 -3.05 -16.34
C ALA A 314 1.59 -3.97 -15.34
N ASP A 315 2.92 -4.00 -15.37
CA ASP A 315 3.76 -4.78 -14.47
C ASP A 315 3.93 -4.14 -13.09
N PHE A 316 3.46 -2.90 -12.90
CA PHE A 316 3.46 -2.26 -11.60
C PHE A 316 2.57 -3.01 -10.62
N PHE A 317 3.14 -3.37 -9.46
CA PHE A 317 2.60 -4.35 -8.50
C PHE A 317 2.31 -5.76 -9.07
N GLY A 318 2.81 -6.08 -10.28
CA GLY A 318 2.54 -7.33 -10.98
C GLY A 318 1.08 -7.49 -11.41
N ARG A 319 0.39 -6.39 -11.74
CA ARG A 319 -1.04 -6.38 -12.12
C ARG A 319 -1.34 -7.18 -13.37
N ASP A 320 -0.46 -7.12 -14.37
CA ASP A 320 -0.48 -7.96 -15.58
C ASP A 320 -0.60 -9.45 -15.27
N ARG A 321 0.06 -9.91 -14.20
CA ARG A 321 0.02 -11.30 -13.72
C ARG A 321 -1.19 -11.58 -12.83
N VAL A 322 -1.56 -10.66 -11.93
CA VAL A 322 -2.63 -10.94 -10.94
C VAL A 322 -4.04 -10.70 -11.45
N PHE A 323 -4.26 -9.76 -12.37
CA PHE A 323 -5.60 -9.47 -12.89
C PHE A 323 -6.22 -10.65 -13.66
N PRO A 324 -5.48 -11.41 -14.49
CA PRO A 324 -5.99 -12.65 -15.06
C PRO A 324 -6.38 -13.68 -13.99
N LEU A 325 -5.62 -13.79 -12.90
CA LEU A 325 -5.91 -14.69 -11.77
C LEU A 325 -7.13 -14.22 -10.95
N MET A 326 -7.50 -12.94 -11.06
CA MET A 326 -8.71 -12.36 -10.51
C MET A 326 -9.82 -12.23 -11.56
N HIS A 327 -9.74 -12.99 -12.65
CA HIS A 327 -10.80 -13.09 -13.66
C HIS A 327 -11.10 -11.81 -14.45
N PHE A 328 -10.15 -10.89 -14.60
CA PHE A 328 -10.28 -9.81 -15.58
C PHE A 328 -10.02 -10.34 -17.00
N ASP A 329 -10.91 -10.01 -17.95
CA ASP A 329 -10.78 -10.41 -19.35
C ASP A 329 -9.79 -9.53 -20.12
N ALA A 330 -9.64 -8.26 -19.71
CA ALA A 330 -8.72 -7.30 -20.31
C ALA A 330 -8.18 -6.30 -19.29
N PHE A 331 -7.02 -5.70 -19.64
CA PHE A 331 -6.39 -4.63 -18.86
C PHE A 331 -5.92 -3.51 -19.79
N MET A 332 -6.50 -2.32 -19.67
CA MET A 332 -6.02 -1.09 -20.29
C MET A 332 -4.95 -0.46 -19.39
N ASP A 333 -3.69 -0.55 -19.82
CA ASP A 333 -2.54 0.05 -19.15
C ASP A 333 -2.15 1.41 -19.77
N ILE A 334 -1.02 1.97 -19.36
CA ILE A 334 -0.48 3.25 -19.86
C ILE A 334 -0.49 3.40 -21.39
N ARG A 335 -0.29 2.32 -22.15
CA ARG A 335 -0.27 2.37 -23.62
C ARG A 335 -1.62 2.74 -24.23
N SER A 336 -2.71 2.50 -23.49
CA SER A 336 -4.07 2.88 -23.89
C SER A 336 -4.33 4.38 -23.73
N PHE A 337 -3.41 5.11 -23.09
CA PHE A 337 -3.51 6.53 -22.80
C PHE A 337 -2.47 7.37 -23.56
N ASP A 338 -1.81 6.81 -24.57
CA ASP A 338 -0.87 7.54 -25.41
C ASP A 338 -1.54 8.77 -26.04
N GLY A 339 -0.96 9.95 -25.81
CA GLY A 339 -1.49 11.23 -26.29
C GLY A 339 -2.69 11.80 -25.50
N ARG A 340 -3.17 11.10 -24.46
CA ARG A 340 -4.16 11.67 -23.52
C ARG A 340 -3.48 12.72 -22.63
N ALA A 341 -4.29 13.66 -22.14
CA ALA A 341 -3.79 14.75 -21.29
C ALA A 341 -3.22 14.23 -19.97
N CYS A 342 -2.15 14.86 -19.52
CA CYS A 342 -1.57 14.68 -18.18
C CYS A 342 -1.79 15.94 -17.35
N VAL A 343 -1.94 15.76 -16.04
CA VAL A 343 -1.92 16.85 -15.06
C VAL A 343 -0.80 16.53 -14.07
N GLY A 344 0.17 17.44 -13.96
CA GLY A 344 1.44 17.10 -13.31
C GLY A 344 2.15 15.95 -14.05
N PRO A 345 2.73 14.98 -13.34
CA PRO A 345 3.50 13.89 -13.96
C PRO A 345 2.66 12.72 -14.48
N TYR A 346 1.35 12.66 -14.20
CA TYR A 346 0.50 11.50 -14.49
C TYR A 346 -0.67 11.85 -15.42
N VAL A 347 -1.22 10.82 -16.06
CA VAL A 347 -2.43 10.92 -16.89
C VAL A 347 -3.59 11.46 -16.05
N ALA A 348 -4.34 12.39 -16.63
CA ALA A 348 -5.43 13.05 -15.95
C ALA A 348 -6.60 12.09 -15.64
N ASP A 349 -7.26 12.29 -14.51
CA ASP A 349 -8.49 11.60 -14.10
C ASP A 349 -9.60 11.79 -15.15
N ALA A 350 -9.64 12.96 -15.80
CA ALA A 350 -10.55 13.22 -16.92
C ALA A 350 -10.34 12.25 -18.10
N ALA A 351 -9.09 11.86 -18.40
CA ALA A 351 -8.81 10.90 -19.46
C ALA A 351 -9.22 9.47 -19.05
N VAL A 352 -9.17 9.15 -17.75
CA VAL A 352 -9.70 7.88 -17.22
C VAL A 352 -11.22 7.86 -17.33
N ALA A 353 -11.91 8.96 -16.99
CA ALA A 353 -13.35 9.07 -17.22
C ALA A 353 -13.72 8.90 -18.70
N ASP A 354 -12.96 9.50 -19.61
CA ASP A 354 -13.16 9.33 -21.05
C ASP A 354 -13.02 7.87 -21.49
N ALA A 355 -11.99 7.18 -21.01
CA ALA A 355 -11.81 5.75 -21.30
C ALA A 355 -12.96 4.88 -20.77
N ILE A 356 -13.51 5.22 -19.58
CA ILE A 356 -14.68 4.54 -19.01
C ILE A 356 -15.91 4.79 -19.90
N ILE A 357 -16.16 6.05 -20.27
CA ILE A 357 -17.28 6.44 -21.13
C ILE A 357 -17.18 5.75 -22.50
N ASP A 358 -16.00 5.76 -23.13
CA ASP A 358 -15.73 5.08 -24.41
C ASP A 358 -16.08 3.57 -24.33
N VAL A 359 -15.79 2.91 -23.21
CA VAL A 359 -16.14 1.50 -22.97
C VAL A 359 -17.65 1.30 -22.78
N LEU A 360 -18.30 2.21 -22.07
CA LEU A 360 -19.73 2.12 -21.79
C LEU A 360 -20.56 2.34 -23.07
N ASP A 361 -20.15 3.29 -23.91
CA ASP A 361 -20.86 3.69 -25.13
C ASP A 361 -20.58 2.76 -26.33
N ALA A 362 -19.51 1.97 -26.27
CA ALA A 362 -19.18 1.01 -27.33
C ALA A 362 -20.34 0.02 -27.59
N PRO A 363 -20.72 -0.22 -28.86
CA PRO A 363 -21.81 -1.14 -29.19
C PRO A 363 -21.59 -2.55 -28.62
N ARG A 364 -22.49 -3.00 -27.75
CA ARG A 364 -22.37 -4.29 -27.06
C ARG A 364 -23.71 -4.82 -26.55
N ALA A 365 -23.84 -6.14 -26.57
CA ALA A 365 -24.95 -6.84 -25.91
C ALA A 365 -24.66 -7.06 -24.41
N GLN A 366 -23.47 -7.57 -24.09
CA GLN A 366 -23.08 -7.92 -22.72
C GLN A 366 -22.90 -6.70 -21.80
N PRO A 367 -23.27 -6.81 -20.50
CA PRO A 367 -22.93 -5.80 -19.51
C PRO A 367 -21.42 -5.77 -19.26
N VAL A 368 -20.92 -4.65 -18.76
CA VAL A 368 -19.49 -4.47 -18.44
C VAL A 368 -19.27 -4.23 -16.96
N PHE A 369 -18.22 -4.85 -16.43
CA PHE A 369 -17.65 -4.54 -15.12
C PHE A 369 -16.29 -3.87 -15.36
N VAL A 370 -16.21 -2.58 -15.05
CA VAL A 370 -14.99 -1.79 -15.18
C VAL A 370 -14.43 -1.52 -13.79
N PHE A 371 -13.20 -1.93 -13.54
CA PHE A 371 -12.42 -1.55 -12.37
C PHE A 371 -11.32 -0.58 -12.80
N ALA A 372 -11.49 0.71 -12.49
CA ALA A 372 -10.57 1.77 -12.84
C ALA A 372 -9.74 2.21 -11.63
N MET A 373 -8.45 2.41 -11.83
CA MET A 373 -7.51 2.91 -10.82
C MET A 373 -6.85 4.17 -11.37
N THR A 374 -7.10 5.32 -10.77
CA THR A 374 -6.48 6.57 -11.23
C THR A 374 -5.03 6.70 -10.78
N MET A 375 -4.32 7.73 -11.28
CA MET A 375 -2.93 8.05 -10.91
C MET A 375 -2.69 9.54 -10.68
N GLU A 376 -3.60 10.44 -11.10
CA GLU A 376 -3.32 11.88 -11.18
C GLU A 376 -2.84 12.46 -9.85
N ASN A 377 -3.51 12.10 -8.76
CA ASN A 377 -3.24 12.58 -7.42
C ASN A 377 -2.10 11.84 -6.70
N HIS A 378 -1.35 10.99 -7.42
CA HIS A 378 -0.17 10.31 -6.88
C HIS A 378 0.96 11.33 -6.66
N GLY A 379 1.72 11.17 -5.57
CA GLY A 379 2.87 12.04 -5.28
C GLY A 379 4.09 11.83 -6.21
N PRO A 380 5.16 12.61 -6.02
CA PRO A 380 5.40 13.59 -4.93
C PRO A 380 4.79 14.98 -5.18
N LEU A 381 3.77 15.34 -4.41
CA LEU A 381 3.05 16.61 -4.52
C LEU A 381 3.91 17.83 -4.17
N HIS A 382 4.87 17.66 -3.25
CA HIS A 382 5.81 18.72 -2.84
C HIS A 382 6.82 19.13 -3.94
N LEU A 383 6.90 18.39 -5.06
CA LEU A 383 7.76 18.73 -6.20
C LEU A 383 6.99 19.40 -7.35
N GLU A 384 5.66 19.46 -7.27
CA GLU A 384 4.87 20.11 -8.29
C GLU A 384 4.96 21.63 -8.16
N THR A 385 4.78 22.35 -9.27
CA THR A 385 4.74 23.80 -9.25
C THR A 385 3.34 24.27 -8.85
N VAL A 386 3.27 25.19 -7.90
CA VAL A 386 2.05 25.93 -7.54
C VAL A 386 2.24 27.36 -8.01
N ALA A 387 1.29 27.87 -8.80
CA ALA A 387 1.35 29.23 -9.32
C ALA A 387 0.97 30.24 -8.23
N ALA A 388 1.53 31.45 -8.30
CA ALA A 388 1.18 32.52 -7.37
C ALA A 388 -0.32 32.81 -7.43
N GLY A 389 -0.98 32.77 -6.26
CA GLY A 389 -2.43 33.00 -6.12
C GLY A 389 -3.30 31.77 -6.40
N GLU A 390 -2.72 30.62 -6.77
CA GLU A 390 -3.46 29.37 -6.95
C GLU A 390 -4.12 28.92 -5.65
N SER A 391 -3.46 29.13 -4.51
CA SER A 391 -3.97 28.69 -3.20
C SER A 391 -5.32 29.29 -2.86
N ALA A 392 -5.56 30.55 -3.27
CA ALA A 392 -6.80 31.28 -3.01
C ALA A 392 -8.05 30.64 -3.64
N ARG A 393 -7.86 29.77 -4.65
CA ARG A 393 -8.96 28.98 -5.22
C ARG A 393 -9.40 27.84 -4.30
N TYR A 394 -8.52 27.37 -3.43
CA TYR A 394 -8.67 26.10 -2.72
C TYR A 394 -8.72 26.26 -1.20
N HIS A 395 -7.99 27.22 -0.62
CA HIS A 395 -7.97 27.44 0.83
C HIS A 395 -7.57 28.87 1.24
N SER A 396 -7.86 29.23 2.49
CA SER A 396 -7.55 30.54 3.08
C SER A 396 -6.27 30.59 3.94
N LEU A 397 -5.43 29.54 3.91
CA LEU A 397 -4.21 29.43 4.72
C LEU A 397 -3.01 30.29 4.24
N GLY A 398 -3.17 31.03 3.15
CA GLY A 398 -2.12 31.83 2.53
C GLY A 398 -1.18 31.02 1.61
N GLU A 399 -0.11 31.69 1.16
CA GLU A 399 0.84 31.21 0.13
C GLU A 399 2.19 30.76 0.72
N ASP A 400 2.28 30.53 2.04
CA ASP A 400 3.49 30.00 2.69
C ASP A 400 3.87 28.64 2.08
N ASP A 401 5.15 28.43 1.76
CA ASP A 401 5.72 27.18 1.20
C ASP A 401 5.26 25.92 1.96
N ALA A 402 4.99 26.05 3.26
CA ALA A 402 4.46 24.95 4.08
C ALA A 402 3.07 24.44 3.65
N TRP A 403 2.32 25.22 2.85
CA TRP A 403 1.02 24.85 2.28
C TRP A 403 1.08 24.49 0.80
N HIS A 404 2.24 24.61 0.17
CA HIS A 404 2.42 24.30 -1.26
C HIS A 404 1.99 22.88 -1.62
N GLU A 405 2.40 21.90 -0.80
CA GLU A 405 2.00 20.50 -0.97
C GLU A 405 0.47 20.32 -0.86
N LEU A 406 -0.17 21.07 0.05
CA LEU A 406 -1.63 21.08 0.20
C LEU A 406 -2.32 21.70 -1.02
N THR A 407 -1.80 22.81 -1.55
CA THR A 407 -2.38 23.45 -2.75
C THR A 407 -2.32 22.51 -3.96
N ALA A 408 -1.18 21.86 -4.19
CA ALA A 408 -1.03 20.86 -5.25
C ALA A 408 -2.02 19.68 -5.08
N TYR A 409 -2.16 19.15 -3.86
CA TYR A 409 -3.15 18.12 -3.56
C TYR A 409 -4.58 18.57 -3.89
N LEU A 410 -4.98 19.79 -3.48
CA LEU A 410 -6.34 20.29 -3.67
C LEU A 410 -6.67 20.53 -5.16
N ARG A 411 -5.67 20.88 -5.98
CA ARG A 411 -5.83 20.94 -7.44
C ARG A 411 -6.22 19.59 -8.03
N HIS A 412 -5.51 18.52 -7.67
CA HIS A 412 -5.83 17.17 -8.14
C HIS A 412 -7.14 16.65 -7.54
N LEU A 413 -7.44 17.00 -6.28
CA LEU A 413 -8.72 16.67 -5.66
C LEU A 413 -9.92 17.34 -6.37
N ASP A 414 -9.76 18.58 -6.85
CA ASP A 414 -10.75 19.26 -7.71
C ASP A 414 -10.93 18.54 -9.06
N ASN A 415 -9.84 18.02 -9.64
CA ASN A 415 -9.91 17.26 -10.89
C ASN A 415 -10.61 15.91 -10.72
N ALA A 416 -10.40 15.19 -9.60
CA ALA A 416 -11.19 14.02 -9.24
C ALA A 416 -12.68 14.37 -9.04
N ASN A 417 -12.98 15.52 -8.43
CA ASN A 417 -14.36 16.00 -8.32
C ASN A 417 -14.99 16.30 -9.70
N ARG A 418 -14.23 16.86 -10.64
CA ARG A 418 -14.67 17.08 -12.03
C ARG A 418 -14.86 15.76 -12.79
N MET A 419 -14.02 14.75 -12.54
CA MET A 419 -14.18 13.39 -13.07
C MET A 419 -15.53 12.79 -12.63
N ILE A 420 -15.87 12.93 -11.33
CA ILE A 420 -17.16 12.49 -10.79
C ILE A 420 -18.31 13.20 -11.52
N ALA A 421 -18.28 14.53 -11.62
CA ALA A 421 -19.31 15.31 -12.31
C ALA A 421 -19.52 14.81 -13.74
N ARG A 422 -18.43 14.74 -14.52
CA ARG A 422 -18.45 14.32 -15.93
C ARG A 422 -19.05 12.92 -16.10
N LEU A 423 -18.61 11.95 -15.30
CA LEU A 423 -19.10 10.59 -15.41
C LEU A 423 -20.58 10.47 -15.02
N LEU A 424 -20.99 11.06 -13.90
CA LEU A 424 -22.38 10.93 -13.45
C LEU A 424 -23.34 11.71 -14.36
N ASP A 425 -22.93 12.88 -14.88
CA ASP A 425 -23.73 13.64 -15.85
C ASP A 425 -23.93 12.88 -17.16
N HIS A 426 -22.89 12.17 -17.64
CA HIS A 426 -23.01 11.24 -18.77
C HIS A 426 -24.01 10.11 -18.48
N LEU A 427 -23.87 9.46 -17.33
CA LEU A 427 -24.70 8.31 -16.96
C LEU A 427 -26.17 8.65 -16.70
N LYS A 428 -26.46 9.89 -16.27
CA LYS A 428 -27.83 10.41 -16.14
C LYS A 428 -28.56 10.53 -17.48
N GLN A 429 -27.82 10.58 -18.59
CA GLN A 429 -28.36 10.64 -19.95
C GLN A 429 -28.44 9.25 -20.61
N SER A 430 -27.93 8.20 -19.95
CA SER A 430 -27.91 6.84 -20.48
C SER A 430 -29.20 6.09 -20.16
N ASP A 431 -29.76 5.40 -21.16
CA ASP A 431 -30.90 4.48 -20.99
C ASP A 431 -30.51 3.17 -20.29
N ARG A 432 -29.20 2.88 -20.15
CA ARG A 432 -28.70 1.64 -19.54
C ARG A 432 -28.45 1.86 -18.05
N GLU A 433 -29.07 1.03 -17.22
CA GLU A 433 -28.83 1.04 -15.77
C GLU A 433 -27.34 0.85 -15.51
N THR A 434 -26.76 1.79 -14.75
CA THR A 434 -25.34 1.81 -14.42
C THR A 434 -25.15 2.09 -12.94
N ILE A 435 -24.26 1.33 -12.31
CA ILE A 435 -23.85 1.51 -10.92
C ILE A 435 -22.41 2.01 -10.89
N VAL A 436 -22.17 3.12 -10.18
CA VAL A 436 -20.85 3.68 -9.94
C VAL A 436 -20.49 3.51 -8.47
N CYS A 437 -19.41 2.80 -8.20
CA CYS A 437 -18.75 2.79 -6.90
C CYS A 437 -17.46 3.61 -7.01
N PHE A 438 -17.33 4.66 -6.20
CA PHE A 438 -16.14 5.49 -6.15
C PHE A 438 -15.58 5.43 -4.73
N TYR A 439 -14.27 5.25 -4.59
CA TYR A 439 -13.62 5.28 -3.29
C TYR A 439 -12.16 5.75 -3.37
N GLY A 440 -11.68 6.35 -2.28
CA GLY A 440 -10.25 6.60 -2.09
C GLY A 440 -9.51 5.39 -1.53
N ASP A 441 -8.35 5.07 -2.07
CA ASP A 441 -7.56 3.90 -1.66
C ASP A 441 -6.76 4.11 -0.38
N HIS A 442 -6.28 5.33 -0.13
CA HIS A 442 -5.67 5.76 1.12
C HIS A 442 -5.69 7.29 1.28
N VAL A 443 -5.34 7.75 2.47
CA VAL A 443 -5.03 9.16 2.74
C VAL A 443 -3.68 9.50 2.08
N PRO A 444 -3.48 10.70 1.49
CA PRO A 444 -2.23 11.09 0.84
C PRO A 444 -1.06 11.20 1.84
N ALA A 445 0.17 11.00 1.37
CA ALA A 445 1.40 11.03 2.18
C ALA A 445 1.87 12.45 2.59
N MET A 446 0.95 13.36 2.96
CA MET A 446 1.24 14.77 3.29
C MET A 446 1.51 14.98 4.78
N ARG A 447 2.48 14.26 5.35
CA ARG A 447 2.70 14.24 6.80
C ARG A 447 2.91 15.63 7.41
N ARG A 448 3.68 16.49 6.73
CA ARG A 448 4.00 17.85 7.20
C ARG A 448 2.76 18.73 7.29
N VAL A 449 1.88 18.64 6.29
CA VAL A 449 0.60 19.35 6.27
C VAL A 449 -0.27 18.89 7.45
N PHE A 450 -0.41 17.58 7.65
CA PHE A 450 -1.23 17.05 8.74
C PHE A 450 -0.68 17.38 10.14
N ASP A 451 0.65 17.34 10.32
CA ASP A 451 1.29 17.75 11.56
C ASP A 451 1.05 19.25 11.84
N LYS A 452 1.16 20.12 10.81
CA LYS A 452 0.87 21.57 10.94
C LYS A 452 -0.60 21.84 11.26
N LEU A 453 -1.52 21.02 10.73
CA LEU A 453 -2.95 21.07 11.04
C LEU A 453 -3.31 20.40 12.37
N GLY A 454 -2.40 19.65 13.00
CA GLY A 454 -2.65 18.93 14.25
C GLY A 454 -3.63 17.76 14.11
N VAL A 455 -3.74 17.15 12.93
CA VAL A 455 -4.68 16.05 12.64
C VAL A 455 -3.96 14.79 12.21
N LEU A 456 -4.65 13.64 12.34
CA LEU A 456 -4.18 12.37 11.80
C LEU A 456 -5.33 11.63 11.11
N PRO A 457 -5.57 11.91 9.82
CA PRO A 457 -6.57 11.19 9.06
C PRO A 457 -6.13 9.75 8.76
N ASP A 458 -7.05 8.81 8.94
CA ASP A 458 -6.84 7.36 8.81
C ASP A 458 -7.95 6.65 8.00
N ARG A 459 -8.93 7.40 7.48
CA ARG A 459 -10.03 6.89 6.66
C ARG A 459 -10.17 7.74 5.41
N SER A 460 -10.42 7.11 4.27
CA SER A 460 -10.84 7.78 3.03
C SER A 460 -12.37 7.88 2.98
N ASP A 461 -12.94 8.11 1.80
CA ASP A 461 -14.38 8.23 1.58
C ASP A 461 -14.81 7.38 0.38
N TYR A 462 -16.10 7.03 0.37
CA TYR A 462 -16.70 6.30 -0.74
C TYR A 462 -18.16 6.71 -0.98
N PHE A 463 -18.65 6.41 -2.19
CA PHE A 463 -20.07 6.33 -2.49
C PHE A 463 -20.37 5.18 -3.46
N VAL A 464 -21.61 4.71 -3.44
CA VAL A 464 -22.21 3.79 -4.42
C VAL A 464 -23.46 4.46 -4.94
N TRP A 465 -23.46 4.82 -6.22
CA TRP A 465 -24.50 5.59 -6.90
C TRP A 465 -25.10 4.76 -8.04
N LYS A 466 -26.38 5.00 -8.35
CA LYS A 466 -27.07 4.40 -9.51
C LYS A 466 -27.78 5.49 -10.29
N ASN A 467 -27.81 5.40 -11.61
CA ASN A 467 -28.50 6.38 -12.46
C ASN A 467 -30.03 6.27 -12.41
N ASP A 468 -30.58 5.16 -11.90
CA ASP A 468 -32.02 4.90 -11.77
C ASP A 468 -32.53 4.99 -10.31
N ALA A 469 -31.68 5.35 -9.35
CA ALA A 469 -32.05 5.33 -7.93
C ALA A 469 -32.85 6.56 -7.50
N SER A 470 -33.93 6.33 -6.76
CA SER A 470 -34.62 7.36 -5.98
C SER A 470 -33.77 7.73 -4.77
N ALA A 471 -33.57 9.03 -4.52
CA ALA A 471 -32.70 9.55 -3.46
C ALA A 471 -33.07 9.02 -2.06
N ASN A 472 -32.40 7.97 -1.61
CA ASN A 472 -32.51 7.39 -0.27
C ASN A 472 -31.11 6.97 0.21
N ALA A 473 -30.26 7.96 0.43
CA ALA A 473 -28.87 7.76 0.82
C ALA A 473 -28.73 7.14 2.21
N CYS A 474 -28.08 5.97 2.26
CA CYS A 474 -27.66 5.37 3.52
C CYS A 474 -26.22 5.77 3.87
N ALA A 475 -26.08 6.65 4.85
CA ALA A 475 -24.78 6.98 5.43
C ALA A 475 -24.31 5.84 6.35
N GLN A 476 -23.22 5.17 5.99
CA GLN A 476 -22.58 4.13 6.78
C GLN A 476 -21.06 4.11 6.57
N ASP A 477 -20.31 4.06 7.66
CA ASP A 477 -18.86 3.86 7.61
C ASP A 477 -18.56 2.36 7.54
N ILE A 478 -17.67 1.96 6.64
CA ILE A 478 -17.35 0.55 6.38
C ILE A 478 -15.85 0.34 6.23
N ARG A 479 -15.42 -0.92 6.20
CA ARG A 479 -14.05 -1.31 5.85
C ARG A 479 -13.95 -1.62 4.35
N ALA A 480 -12.75 -1.48 3.77
CA ALA A 480 -12.50 -1.74 2.35
C ALA A 480 -13.03 -3.11 1.86
N GLU A 481 -12.83 -4.16 2.66
CA GLU A 481 -13.31 -5.51 2.36
C GLU A 481 -14.85 -5.63 2.28
N GLU A 482 -15.60 -4.70 2.87
CA GLU A 482 -17.06 -4.70 2.87
C GLU A 482 -17.67 -4.01 1.65
N LEU A 483 -16.89 -3.19 0.92
CA LEU A 483 -17.39 -2.35 -0.15
C LEU A 483 -18.00 -3.16 -1.29
N GLY A 484 -17.35 -4.26 -1.69
CA GLY A 484 -17.89 -5.14 -2.73
C GLY A 484 -19.22 -5.80 -2.32
N ARG A 485 -19.48 -6.03 -1.03
CA ARG A 485 -20.78 -6.52 -0.55
C ARG A 485 -21.88 -5.47 -0.70
N ILE A 486 -21.56 -4.20 -0.42
CA ILE A 486 -22.49 -3.07 -0.67
C ILE A 486 -22.80 -2.96 -2.16
N LEU A 487 -21.79 -3.13 -3.01
CA LEU A 487 -21.97 -3.13 -4.47
C LEU A 487 -22.86 -4.30 -4.94
N LEU A 488 -22.61 -5.53 -4.49
CA LEU A 488 -23.44 -6.71 -4.80
C LEU A 488 -24.89 -6.49 -4.38
N SER A 489 -25.11 -5.89 -3.22
CA SER A 489 -26.43 -5.50 -2.76
C SER A 489 -27.13 -4.53 -3.71
N ALA A 490 -26.42 -3.50 -4.18
CA ALA A 490 -26.96 -2.49 -5.10
C ALA A 490 -27.32 -3.07 -6.48
N VAL A 491 -26.61 -4.12 -6.91
CA VAL A 491 -26.90 -4.87 -8.14
C VAL A 491 -28.13 -5.78 -7.97
N THR A 492 -28.26 -6.43 -6.81
CA THR A 492 -29.26 -7.51 -6.60
C THR A 492 -30.64 -7.01 -6.16
N HIS A 493 -30.73 -5.87 -5.46
CA HIS A 493 -31.99 -5.37 -4.92
C HIS A 493 -32.56 -4.23 -5.79
N SER A 494 -33.89 -4.19 -5.93
CA SER A 494 -34.63 -3.01 -6.40
C SER A 494 -34.50 -1.88 -5.36
N ASN A 495 -34.93 -0.65 -5.71
CA ASN A 495 -34.87 0.60 -4.91
C ASN A 495 -35.61 0.55 -3.54
N GLU A 496 -35.79 -0.62 -2.92
CA GLU A 496 -36.38 -0.74 -1.60
C GLU A 496 -35.45 -0.11 -0.54
N PRO A 497 -35.98 0.83 0.28
CA PRO A 497 -35.22 1.50 1.31
C PRO A 497 -34.77 0.48 2.35
N ARG A 498 -33.46 0.19 2.39
CA ARG A 498 -32.88 -0.61 3.46
C ARG A 498 -32.83 0.21 4.75
N ALA A 499 -33.23 -0.40 5.86
CA ALA A 499 -32.91 0.11 7.18
C ALA A 499 -31.38 0.22 7.28
N CYS A 500 -30.85 1.43 7.43
CA CYS A 500 -29.42 1.64 7.65
C CYS A 500 -29.00 0.89 8.91
N ASP A 501 -28.21 -0.19 8.77
CA ASP A 501 -27.57 -0.85 9.89
C ASP A 501 -26.38 0.02 10.33
N ARG A 502 -26.68 1.10 11.07
CA ARG A 502 -25.73 2.12 11.55
C ARG A 502 -24.63 1.56 12.47
N ASN A 503 -24.58 0.25 12.71
CA ASN A 503 -23.74 -0.40 13.72
C ASN A 503 -22.74 -1.45 13.18
N ALA A 504 -22.42 -1.43 11.88
CA ALA A 504 -21.48 -2.40 11.29
C ALA A 504 -20.08 -2.39 11.94
N LEU A 505 -19.53 -1.20 12.27
CA LEU A 505 -18.21 -1.09 12.91
C LEU A 505 -18.18 -1.65 14.35
N ALA A 506 -19.21 -1.37 15.16
CA ALA A 506 -19.28 -1.78 16.57
C ALA A 506 -19.46 -3.30 16.76
N LYS A 507 -20.02 -4.00 15.75
CA LYS A 507 -20.14 -5.47 15.77
C LYS A 507 -18.83 -6.16 15.40
N SER A 508 -17.99 -5.56 14.54
CA SER A 508 -16.70 -6.17 14.14
C SER A 508 -15.57 -5.98 15.15
N GLU A 509 -15.62 -4.95 16.01
CA GLU A 509 -14.61 -4.76 17.07
C GLU A 509 -14.77 -5.74 18.24
N ARG A 510 -15.88 -6.49 18.29
CA ARG A 510 -16.20 -7.49 19.34
C ARG A 510 -16.05 -8.94 18.87
N ALA A 511 -15.66 -9.18 17.61
CA ALA A 511 -15.43 -10.51 17.03
C ALA A 511 -13.99 -10.61 16.53
#